data_AF-A0A1A6AHM3-F1
#
_entry.id   AF-A0A1A6AHM3-F1
#
_cell.length_a   1.000
_cell.length_b   1.000
_cell.length_c   1.000
_cell.angle_alpha   90.00
_cell.angle_beta   90.00
_cell.angle_gamma   90.00
#
_symmetry.space_group_name_H-M   'P 1'
#
loop_
_entity.id
_entity.type
_entity.pdbx_description
1 polymer ?
#
loop_
_entity_poly.entity_id
_entity_poly.type
_entity_poly.pdbx_seq_one_letter_code
_entity_poly.pdbx_strand_id
1 'polypeptide(L)'
;MSTAPDEAESSAQALERYIAEQLTGLSISVPQDDVEMMARFVEEEGLERDEKLEGVKGMLEGVVEGGVLPEEGVDEALEKVLNEQERLRIAEQERLRAEEEEEDDSPSPPTKPSDILSTLSPEELKQAQKAALLRQYAYVDASADEVQAAIAANSRDPNAPARAGKASESEEKKAAEERKKMIEEALRLDGKKKKYRKQQEVDLLAPNLNRDKVAYRAQMEREAQKNAALAVKNRDKAALEKQRADQAKAKADKQKKAAKQERRG
;
A
#
# COMPACT_ATOMS: atom_id res chain seq x y z
N MET A 1 31.50 -21.06 -27.98
CA MET A 1 30.08 -21.25 -27.63
C MET A 1 29.96 -20.95 -26.15
N SER A 2 29.58 -19.71 -25.82
CA SER A 2 29.30 -19.32 -24.44
C SER A 2 27.85 -19.65 -24.14
N THR A 3 27.62 -20.69 -23.34
CA THR A 3 26.36 -20.92 -22.66
C THR A 3 26.31 -19.94 -21.49
N ALA A 4 25.59 -18.83 -21.68
CA ALA A 4 25.16 -18.00 -20.56
C ALA A 4 24.27 -18.85 -19.63
N PRO A 5 24.31 -18.62 -18.31
CA PRO A 5 23.47 -19.36 -17.36
C PRO A 5 21.99 -19.15 -17.70
N ASP A 6 21.19 -20.21 -17.63
CA ASP A 6 19.73 -20.18 -17.72
C ASP A 6 19.16 -19.13 -16.75
N GLU A 7 18.95 -17.90 -17.23
CA GLU A 7 17.92 -17.04 -16.67
C GLU A 7 16.61 -17.77 -16.92
N ALA A 8 15.88 -18.09 -15.85
CA ALA A 8 14.57 -18.72 -15.96
C ALA A 8 13.73 -17.91 -16.95
N GLU A 9 13.40 -18.51 -18.09
CA GLU A 9 12.69 -17.82 -19.16
C GLU A 9 11.37 -17.27 -18.60
N SER A 10 11.12 -15.98 -18.81
CA SER A 10 9.85 -15.37 -18.42
C SER A 10 8.70 -16.04 -19.17
N SER A 11 7.53 -16.15 -18.55
CA SER A 11 6.30 -16.68 -19.18
C SER A 11 6.03 -16.03 -20.54
N ALA A 12 6.25 -14.72 -20.66
CA ALA A 12 6.14 -13.98 -21.91
C ALA A 12 7.13 -14.44 -22.99
N GLN A 13 8.41 -14.63 -22.62
CA GLN A 13 9.44 -15.09 -23.56
C GLN A 13 9.20 -16.53 -24.03
N ALA A 14 8.66 -17.39 -23.14
CA ALA A 14 8.28 -18.74 -23.50
C ALA A 14 7.10 -18.73 -24.51
N LEU A 15 6.12 -17.87 -24.28
CA LEU A 15 4.97 -17.71 -25.19
C LEU A 15 5.40 -17.16 -26.56
N GLU A 16 6.29 -16.17 -26.60
CA GLU A 16 6.85 -15.63 -27.85
C GLU A 16 7.50 -16.71 -28.71
N ARG A 17 8.35 -17.54 -28.10
CA ARG A 17 9.00 -18.65 -28.81
C ARG A 17 8.00 -19.67 -29.32
N TYR A 18 7.00 -19.99 -28.52
CA TYR A 18 5.95 -20.93 -28.89
C TYR A 18 5.12 -20.42 -30.08
N ILE A 19 4.75 -19.13 -30.06
CA ILE A 19 4.06 -18.46 -31.16
C ILE A 19 4.91 -18.51 -32.43
N ALA A 20 6.19 -18.16 -32.33
CA ALA A 20 7.11 -18.23 -33.46
C ALA A 20 7.24 -19.65 -34.04
N GLU A 21 7.29 -20.68 -33.18
CA GLU A 21 7.34 -22.08 -33.60
C GLU A 21 6.06 -22.51 -34.33
N GLN A 22 4.88 -22.16 -33.81
CA GLN A 22 3.60 -22.47 -34.44
C GLN A 22 3.47 -21.81 -35.82
N LEU A 23 3.85 -20.53 -35.93
CA LEU A 23 3.78 -19.79 -37.18
C LEU A 23 4.80 -20.30 -38.21
N THR A 24 6.00 -20.66 -37.75
CA THR A 24 7.02 -21.32 -38.60
C THR A 24 6.53 -22.68 -39.10
N GLY A 25 5.81 -23.44 -38.27
CA GLY A 25 5.17 -24.70 -38.65
C GLY A 25 4.13 -24.55 -39.78
N LEU A 26 3.49 -23.38 -39.87
CA LEU A 26 2.57 -23.01 -40.95
C LEU A 26 3.28 -22.32 -42.13
N SER A 27 4.62 -22.29 -42.14
CA SER A 27 5.43 -21.57 -43.14
C SER A 27 5.17 -20.06 -43.20
N ILE A 28 4.68 -19.47 -42.10
CA ILE A 28 4.43 -18.04 -41.97
C ILE A 28 5.65 -17.39 -41.31
N SER A 29 6.30 -16.47 -42.02
CA SER A 29 7.40 -15.68 -41.48
C SER A 29 6.85 -14.37 -40.92
N VAL A 30 6.95 -14.19 -39.61
CA VAL A 30 6.48 -13.02 -38.88
C VAL A 30 7.68 -12.33 -38.22
N PRO A 31 7.82 -10.99 -38.30
CA PRO A 31 8.84 -10.25 -37.57
C PRO A 31 8.74 -10.46 -36.06
N GLN A 32 9.89 -10.46 -35.38
CA GLN A 32 9.94 -10.71 -33.94
C GLN A 32 9.13 -9.69 -33.12
N ASP A 33 9.12 -8.42 -33.53
CA ASP A 33 8.35 -7.36 -32.87
C ASP A 33 6.83 -7.63 -32.89
N ASP A 34 6.33 -8.23 -33.97
CA ASP A 34 4.92 -8.61 -34.11
C ASP A 34 4.59 -9.85 -33.27
N VAL A 35 5.54 -10.80 -33.14
CA VAL A 35 5.41 -11.94 -32.22
C VAL A 35 5.32 -11.48 -30.77
N GLU A 36 6.16 -10.52 -30.36
CA GLU A 36 6.08 -9.91 -29.03
C GLU A 36 4.74 -9.20 -28.82
N MET A 37 4.24 -8.48 -29.82
CA MET A 37 2.94 -7.80 -29.74
C MET A 37 1.79 -8.80 -29.59
N MET A 38 1.80 -9.91 -30.34
CA MET A 38 0.80 -10.96 -30.24
C MET A 38 0.86 -11.67 -28.87
N ALA A 39 2.06 -11.93 -28.35
CA ALA A 39 2.22 -12.52 -27.01
C ALA A 39 1.59 -11.63 -25.93
N ARG A 40 1.90 -10.33 -25.96
CA ARG A 40 1.32 -9.35 -25.02
C ARG A 40 -0.20 -9.23 -25.12
N PHE A 41 -0.74 -9.27 -26.34
CA PHE A 41 -2.19 -9.23 -26.57
C PHE A 41 -2.89 -10.48 -26.03
N VAL A 42 -2.27 -11.65 -26.20
CA VAL A 42 -2.78 -12.91 -25.65
C VAL A 42 -2.69 -12.93 -24.11
N GLU A 43 -1.71 -12.27 -23.51
CA GLU A 43 -1.58 -12.14 -22.06
C GLU A 43 -2.58 -11.15 -21.43
N GLU A 44 -3.14 -10.22 -22.20
CA GLU A 44 -4.03 -9.18 -21.67
C GLU A 44 -5.24 -9.78 -20.94
N GLU A 45 -5.44 -9.36 -19.69
CA GLU A 45 -6.54 -9.79 -18.85
C GLU A 45 -7.79 -8.97 -19.16
N GLY A 46 -8.85 -9.61 -19.63
CA GLY A 46 -10.14 -8.95 -19.90
C GLY A 46 -10.75 -9.27 -21.26
N LEU A 47 -9.99 -9.93 -22.15
CA LEU A 47 -10.49 -10.41 -23.44
C LEU A 47 -10.90 -11.88 -23.34
N GLU A 48 -12.03 -12.21 -23.97
CA GLU A 48 -12.48 -13.59 -24.09
C GLU A 48 -11.63 -14.39 -25.09
N ARG A 49 -11.68 -15.72 -25.01
CA ARG A 49 -10.87 -16.61 -25.86
C ARG A 49 -11.08 -16.34 -27.35
N ASP A 50 -12.34 -16.15 -27.74
CA ASP A 50 -12.72 -15.89 -29.14
C ASP A 50 -12.23 -14.52 -29.62
N GLU A 51 -12.28 -13.50 -28.75
CA GLU A 51 -11.76 -12.16 -29.04
C GLU A 51 -10.23 -12.17 -29.21
N LYS A 52 -9.53 -12.99 -28.41
CA LYS A 52 -8.08 -13.18 -28.54
C LYS A 52 -7.74 -13.87 -29.87
N LEU A 53 -8.49 -14.90 -30.26
CA LEU A 53 -8.30 -15.56 -31.55
C LEU A 53 -8.50 -14.59 -32.72
N GLU A 54 -9.61 -13.85 -32.71
CA GLU A 54 -9.93 -12.90 -33.78
C GLU A 54 -8.91 -11.75 -33.83
N GLY A 55 -8.50 -11.23 -32.67
CA GLY A 55 -7.51 -10.16 -32.60
C GLY A 55 -6.13 -10.58 -33.11
N VAL A 56 -5.62 -11.75 -32.71
CA VAL A 56 -4.33 -12.26 -33.21
C VAL A 56 -4.42 -12.59 -34.70
N LYS A 57 -5.56 -13.13 -35.16
CA LYS A 57 -5.81 -13.37 -36.59
C LYS A 57 -5.75 -12.07 -37.38
N GLY A 58 -6.40 -11.00 -36.91
CA GLY A 58 -6.34 -9.67 -37.54
C GLY A 58 -4.93 -9.07 -37.55
N MET A 59 -4.11 -9.32 -36.53
CA MET A 59 -2.69 -8.92 -36.54
C MET A 59 -1.91 -9.70 -37.60
N LEU A 60 -2.12 -11.01 -37.72
CA LEU A 60 -1.46 -11.84 -38.73
C LEU A 60 -1.86 -11.45 -40.16
N GLU A 61 -3.13 -11.09 -40.40
CA GLU A 61 -3.58 -10.59 -41.72
C GLU A 61 -2.84 -9.30 -42.14
N GLY A 62 -2.51 -8.44 -41.17
CA GLY A 62 -1.76 -7.21 -41.41
C GLY A 62 -0.26 -7.44 -41.64
N VAL A 63 0.30 -8.53 -41.13
CA VAL A 63 1.74 -8.82 -41.16
C VAL A 63 2.13 -9.74 -42.32
N VAL A 64 1.25 -10.65 -42.74
CA VAL A 64 1.54 -11.55 -43.86
C VAL A 64 1.52 -10.80 -45.19
N GLU A 65 2.65 -10.82 -45.89
CA GLU A 65 2.82 -10.15 -47.18
C GLU A 65 1.84 -10.73 -48.22
N GLY A 66 0.78 -9.97 -48.51
CA GLY A 66 -0.30 -10.37 -49.43
C GLY A 66 -1.67 -10.51 -48.78
N GLY A 67 -1.80 -10.42 -47.44
CA GLY A 67 -3.08 -10.36 -46.73
C GLY A 67 -3.95 -11.62 -46.85
N VAL A 68 -3.38 -12.74 -47.31
CA VAL A 68 -4.06 -14.03 -47.42
C VAL A 68 -3.41 -14.99 -46.44
N LEU A 69 -4.07 -15.19 -45.31
CA LEU A 69 -3.70 -16.25 -44.37
C LEU A 69 -4.09 -17.61 -44.95
N PRO A 70 -3.28 -18.65 -44.74
CA PRO A 70 -3.73 -20.02 -44.94
C PRO A 70 -4.97 -20.27 -44.06
N GLU A 71 -6.14 -20.53 -44.65
CA GLU A 71 -7.34 -20.85 -43.88
C GLU A 71 -7.20 -22.20 -43.15
N GLU A 72 -6.37 -23.09 -43.67
CA GLU A 72 -6.11 -24.41 -43.07
C GLU A 72 -5.04 -24.30 -41.98
N GLY A 73 -5.41 -24.61 -40.74
CA GLY A 73 -4.48 -24.81 -39.63
C GLY A 73 -4.09 -23.57 -38.83
N VAL A 74 -4.40 -22.34 -39.29
CA VAL A 74 -4.15 -21.10 -38.52
C VAL A 74 -5.00 -21.08 -37.26
N ASP A 75 -6.31 -21.34 -37.36
CA ASP A 75 -7.20 -21.32 -36.21
C ASP A 75 -6.79 -22.40 -35.17
N GLU A 76 -6.35 -23.59 -35.62
CA GLU A 76 -5.83 -24.65 -34.74
C GLU A 76 -4.50 -24.27 -34.06
N ALA A 77 -3.61 -23.58 -34.78
CA ALA A 77 -2.34 -23.11 -34.24
C ALA A 77 -2.54 -22.02 -33.19
N LEU A 78 -3.45 -21.07 -33.45
CA LEU A 78 -3.83 -20.03 -32.50
C LEU A 78 -4.52 -20.63 -31.27
N GLU A 79 -5.35 -21.65 -31.46
CA GLU A 79 -5.96 -22.36 -30.34
C GLU A 79 -4.90 -23.01 -29.44
N LYS A 80 -3.86 -23.61 -30.02
CA LYS A 80 -2.72 -24.17 -29.27
C LYS A 80 -1.94 -23.09 -28.51
N VAL A 81 -1.76 -21.90 -29.10
CA VAL A 81 -1.11 -20.76 -28.41
C VAL A 81 -1.90 -20.36 -27.16
N LEU A 82 -3.23 -20.28 -27.25
CA LEU A 82 -4.07 -19.94 -26.10
C LEU A 82 -4.01 -21.03 -25.01
N ASN A 83 -3.99 -22.30 -25.39
CA ASN A 83 -3.85 -23.40 -24.45
C ASN A 83 -2.48 -23.37 -23.74
N GLU A 84 -1.41 -23.03 -24.46
CA GLU A 84 -0.08 -22.89 -23.86
C GLU A 84 -0.01 -21.66 -22.93
N GLN A 85 -0.68 -20.56 -23.28
CA GLN A 85 -0.79 -19.41 -22.38
C GLN A 85 -1.54 -19.77 -21.09
N GLU A 86 -2.64 -20.52 -21.17
CA GLU A 86 -3.37 -20.97 -19.98
C GLU A 86 -2.50 -21.87 -19.10
N ARG A 87 -1.74 -22.79 -19.71
CA ARG A 87 -0.78 -23.64 -19.01
C ARG A 87 0.31 -22.83 -18.31
N LEU A 88 0.91 -21.85 -19.00
CA LEU A 88 1.93 -20.96 -18.44
C LEU A 88 1.37 -20.11 -17.29
N ARG A 89 0.14 -19.62 -17.43
CA ARG A 89 -0.56 -18.87 -16.39
C ARG A 89 -0.78 -19.72 -15.14
N ILE A 90 -1.18 -20.99 -15.29
CA ILE A 90 -1.34 -21.92 -14.17
C ILE A 90 0.00 -22.16 -13.48
N ALA A 91 1.07 -22.43 -14.25
CA ALA A 91 2.40 -22.66 -13.71
C ALA A 91 2.96 -21.43 -12.97
N GLU A 92 2.72 -20.22 -13.49
CA GLU A 92 3.12 -18.98 -12.82
C GLU A 92 2.29 -18.72 -11.56
N GLN A 93 0.98 -19.02 -11.59
CA GLN A 93 0.14 -18.92 -10.41
C GLN A 93 0.53 -19.95 -9.33
N GLU A 94 0.93 -21.16 -9.73
CA GLU A 94 1.47 -22.17 -8.81
C GLU A 94 2.83 -21.76 -8.24
N ARG A 95 3.71 -21.17 -9.05
CA ARG A 95 4.99 -20.61 -8.55
C ARG A 95 4.74 -19.49 -7.54
N LEU A 96 3.82 -18.57 -7.83
CA LEU A 96 3.44 -17.50 -6.91
C LEU A 96 2.82 -18.05 -5.62
N ARG A 97 1.97 -19.08 -5.70
CA ARG A 97 1.43 -19.74 -4.52
C ARG A 97 2.51 -20.47 -3.72
N ALA A 98 3.45 -21.12 -4.37
CA ALA A 98 4.58 -21.78 -3.70
C ALA A 98 5.52 -20.76 -3.04
N GLU A 99 5.75 -19.60 -3.66
CA GLU A 99 6.48 -18.48 -3.05
C GLU A 99 5.71 -17.87 -1.87
N GLU A 100 4.39 -17.73 -1.96
CA GLU A 100 3.54 -17.30 -0.83
C GLU A 100 3.53 -18.34 0.31
N GLU A 101 3.49 -19.63 -0.01
CA GLU A 101 3.58 -20.72 0.97
C GLU A 101 4.99 -20.82 1.57
N GLU A 102 6.07 -20.61 0.81
CA GLU A 102 7.45 -20.54 1.34
C GLU A 102 7.72 -19.24 2.13
N GLU A 103 7.02 -18.14 1.85
CA GLU A 103 7.01 -16.97 2.75
C GLU A 103 6.29 -17.27 4.07
N ASP A 104 5.27 -18.12 4.07
CA ASP A 104 4.57 -18.57 5.28
C ASP A 104 5.31 -19.71 6.02
N ASP A 105 6.09 -20.55 5.33
CA ASP A 105 6.83 -21.71 5.88
C ASP A 105 8.35 -21.46 6.05
N SER A 106 8.82 -20.24 5.74
CA SER A 106 10.15 -19.78 6.12
C SER A 106 10.34 -19.98 7.62
N PRO A 107 11.43 -20.64 8.08
CA PRO A 107 11.71 -20.75 9.50
C PRO A 107 11.79 -19.35 10.07
N SER A 108 10.78 -19.01 10.87
CA SER A 108 10.51 -17.71 11.46
C SER A 108 11.74 -16.79 11.48
N PRO A 109 11.75 -15.66 10.74
CA PRO A 109 12.78 -14.64 10.96
C PRO A 109 12.79 -14.32 12.47
N PRO A 110 13.97 -14.10 13.06
CA PRO A 110 14.16 -14.03 14.51
C PRO A 110 13.03 -13.21 15.14
N THR A 111 12.32 -13.84 16.06
CA THR A 111 11.14 -13.35 16.79
C THR A 111 11.02 -11.83 16.74
N LYS A 112 10.32 -11.35 15.71
CA LYS A 112 9.90 -9.95 15.63
C LYS A 112 9.00 -9.68 16.85
N PRO A 113 8.94 -8.43 17.36
CA PRO A 113 8.28 -8.04 18.62
C PRO A 113 6.74 -8.27 18.69
N SER A 114 6.16 -9.02 17.76
CA SER A 114 4.78 -9.49 17.80
C SER A 114 4.52 -10.57 18.86
N ASP A 115 5.56 -11.28 19.31
CA ASP A 115 5.40 -12.38 20.27
C ASP A 115 5.32 -11.88 21.74
N ILE A 116 5.47 -10.58 21.98
CA ILE A 116 5.34 -10.03 23.35
C ILE A 116 3.91 -10.25 23.87
N LEU A 117 2.90 -10.27 23.00
CA LEU A 117 1.53 -10.54 23.40
C LEU A 117 1.30 -11.98 23.86
N SER A 118 2.09 -12.95 23.36
CA SER A 118 1.99 -14.35 23.80
C SER A 118 2.69 -14.57 25.15
N THR A 119 3.70 -13.75 25.47
CA THR A 119 4.42 -13.78 26.76
C THR A 119 3.67 -13.11 27.92
N LEU A 120 2.59 -12.38 27.64
CA LEU A 120 1.79 -11.70 28.65
C LEU A 120 0.70 -12.63 29.20
N SER A 121 0.46 -12.55 30.51
CA SER A 121 -0.65 -13.27 31.12
C SER A 121 -2.01 -12.74 30.60
N PRO A 122 -3.08 -13.55 30.65
CA PRO A 122 -4.42 -13.13 30.22
C PRO A 122 -4.95 -11.89 30.94
N GLU A 123 -4.51 -11.67 32.18
CA GLU A 123 -4.88 -10.50 32.99
C GLU A 123 -4.13 -9.24 32.53
N GLU A 124 -2.83 -9.35 32.26
CA GLU A 124 -2.01 -8.25 31.75
C GLU A 124 -2.43 -7.83 30.33
N LEU A 125 -2.85 -8.78 29.49
CA LEU A 125 -3.39 -8.49 28.15
C LEU A 125 -4.68 -7.67 28.23
N LYS A 126 -5.60 -8.03 29.13
CA LYS A 126 -6.85 -7.27 29.33
C LYS A 126 -6.58 -5.86 29.83
N GLN A 127 -5.61 -5.69 30.73
CA GLN A 127 -5.20 -4.38 31.24
C GLN A 127 -4.55 -3.53 30.16
N ALA A 128 -3.67 -4.11 29.33
CA ALA A 128 -3.04 -3.42 28.20
C ALA A 128 -4.07 -3.01 27.13
N GLN A 129 -5.03 -3.89 26.81
CA GLN A 129 -6.14 -3.57 25.91
C GLN A 129 -7.03 -2.45 26.47
N LYS A 130 -7.37 -2.50 27.76
CA LYS A 130 -8.15 -1.45 28.43
C LYS A 130 -7.40 -0.12 28.42
N ALA A 131 -6.11 -0.10 28.71
CA ALA A 131 -5.29 1.10 28.68
C ALA A 131 -5.17 1.69 27.26
N ALA A 132 -4.96 0.84 26.25
CA ALA A 132 -4.93 1.26 24.85
C ALA A 132 -6.28 1.83 24.39
N LEU A 133 -7.40 1.21 24.81
CA LEU A 133 -8.75 1.69 24.53
C LEU A 133 -8.99 3.07 25.17
N LEU A 134 -8.64 3.24 26.44
CA LEU A 134 -8.79 4.51 27.16
C LEU A 134 -7.99 5.66 26.51
N ARG A 135 -6.81 5.37 25.94
CA ARG A 135 -6.04 6.33 25.15
C ARG A 135 -6.71 6.68 23.82
N GLN A 136 -7.24 5.68 23.11
CA GLN A 136 -7.95 5.89 21.84
C GLN A 136 -9.23 6.73 22.00
N TYR A 137 -9.91 6.61 23.15
CA TYR A 137 -11.15 7.34 23.45
C TYR A 137 -10.95 8.57 24.35
N ALA A 138 -9.71 9.08 24.47
CA ALA A 138 -9.40 10.37 25.07
C ALA A 138 -9.93 10.59 26.50
N TYR A 139 -9.81 9.58 27.37
CA TYR A 139 -10.04 9.74 28.82
C TYR A 139 -8.77 9.51 29.63
N VAL A 140 -7.62 10.02 29.18
CA VAL A 140 -6.47 10.33 30.04
C VAL A 140 -5.60 11.35 29.28
N ASP A 141 -5.84 12.65 29.50
CA ASP A 141 -4.86 13.70 29.16
C ASP A 141 -3.90 13.99 30.33
N ALA A 142 -3.96 13.18 31.40
CA ALA A 142 -3.01 13.21 32.50
C ALA A 142 -2.09 12.00 32.41
N SER A 143 -0.90 12.19 31.85
CA SER A 143 0.14 11.15 31.83
C SER A 143 0.26 10.49 33.21
N ALA A 144 0.50 9.16 33.25
CA ALA A 144 0.67 8.45 34.53
C ALA A 144 1.77 9.08 35.41
N ASP A 145 2.70 9.82 34.78
CA ASP A 145 3.73 10.61 35.42
C ASP A 145 3.18 11.81 36.22
N GLU A 146 2.09 12.45 35.79
CA GLU A 146 1.46 13.56 36.55
C GLU A 146 0.74 13.06 37.80
N VAL A 147 0.10 11.90 37.74
CA VAL A 147 -0.54 11.28 38.91
C VAL A 147 0.52 10.81 39.92
N GLN A 148 1.63 10.24 39.44
CA GLN A 148 2.71 9.76 40.29
C GLN A 148 3.56 10.91 40.86
N ALA A 149 3.74 12.00 40.11
CA ALA A 149 4.35 13.25 40.60
C ALA A 149 3.47 13.96 41.64
N ALA A 150 2.14 13.97 41.46
CA ALA A 150 1.21 14.57 42.43
C ALA A 150 1.15 13.79 43.76
N ILE A 151 1.29 12.46 43.72
CA ILE A 151 1.37 11.61 44.92
C ILE A 151 2.74 11.76 45.61
N ALA A 152 3.84 11.86 44.86
CA ALA A 152 5.18 12.03 45.42
C ALA A 152 5.44 13.45 45.98
N ALA A 153 4.75 14.48 45.47
CA ALA A 153 4.86 15.86 45.95
C ALA A 153 4.19 16.09 47.31
N ASN A 154 3.23 15.25 47.71
CA ASN A 154 2.50 15.37 48.99
C ASN A 154 3.18 14.63 50.16
N SER A 155 4.39 14.08 50.01
CA SER A 155 5.05 13.30 51.07
C SER A 155 6.58 13.43 51.12
N ARG A 156 7.13 14.62 50.86
CA ARG A 156 8.57 14.88 51.09
C ARG A 156 8.82 15.96 52.13
N ASP A 157 9.27 15.47 53.28
CA ASP A 157 10.01 16.23 54.29
C ASP A 157 11.25 16.88 53.64
N PRO A 158 11.46 18.21 53.78
CA PRO A 158 12.53 18.95 53.12
C PRO A 158 13.95 18.65 53.65
N ASN A 159 14.14 17.68 54.55
CA ASN A 159 15.45 17.43 55.19
C ASN A 159 16.08 16.03 54.97
N ALA A 160 15.72 15.29 53.93
CA ALA A 160 16.33 13.98 53.64
C ALA A 160 17.50 14.06 52.62
N PRO A 161 18.66 13.42 52.88
CA PRO A 161 19.84 13.52 52.01
C PRO A 161 19.65 12.82 50.65
N ALA A 162 20.24 13.39 49.60
CA ALA A 162 20.13 12.92 48.23
C ALA A 162 20.75 11.53 48.05
N ARG A 163 19.93 10.52 47.75
CA ARG A 163 20.40 9.16 47.43
C ARG A 163 21.05 9.12 46.05
N ALA A 164 22.32 8.72 46.01
CA ALA A 164 23.03 8.27 44.83
C ALA A 164 22.45 6.91 44.39
N GLY A 165 21.69 6.89 43.30
CA GLY A 165 21.07 5.68 42.74
C GLY A 165 20.23 5.91 41.47
N LYS A 166 20.36 7.09 40.82
CA LYS A 166 19.46 7.50 39.72
C LYS A 166 19.81 6.93 38.34
N ALA A 167 20.92 6.19 38.19
CA ALA A 167 21.30 5.62 36.90
C ALA A 167 20.59 4.29 36.61
N SER A 168 20.52 3.35 37.56
CA SER A 168 19.86 2.05 37.37
C SER A 168 18.33 2.15 37.33
N GLU A 169 17.73 3.01 38.15
CA GLU A 169 16.28 3.27 38.07
C GLU A 169 15.87 3.93 36.73
N SER A 170 16.79 4.65 36.07
CA SER A 170 16.51 5.27 34.76
C SER A 170 16.54 4.25 33.63
N GLU A 171 17.37 3.21 33.72
CA GLU A 171 17.47 2.17 32.70
C GLU A 171 16.33 1.17 32.82
N GLU A 172 15.93 0.79 34.04
CA GLU A 172 14.74 -0.03 34.28
C GLU A 172 13.45 0.67 33.86
N LYS A 173 13.34 1.98 34.09
CA LYS A 173 12.20 2.79 33.61
C LYS A 173 12.16 2.88 32.09
N LYS A 174 13.32 3.06 31.43
CA LYS A 174 13.42 3.05 29.96
C LYS A 174 13.05 1.68 29.38
N ALA A 175 13.53 0.60 29.97
CA ALA A 175 13.19 -0.76 29.55
C ALA A 175 11.69 -1.06 29.73
N ALA A 176 11.08 -0.57 30.82
CA ALA A 176 9.64 -0.69 31.05
C ALA A 176 8.81 0.15 30.06
N GLU A 177 9.27 1.34 29.70
CA GLU A 177 8.63 2.20 28.68
C GLU A 177 8.77 1.62 27.28
N GLU A 178 9.93 1.08 26.92
CA GLU A 178 10.15 0.37 25.65
C GLU A 178 9.28 -0.87 25.56
N ARG A 179 9.17 -1.65 26.64
CA ARG A 179 8.25 -2.79 26.71
C ARG A 179 6.79 -2.35 26.55
N LYS A 180 6.37 -1.26 27.19
CA LYS A 180 5.02 -0.70 27.03
C LYS A 180 4.75 -0.24 25.59
N LYS A 181 5.71 0.43 24.95
CA LYS A 181 5.61 0.85 23.54
C LYS A 181 5.50 -0.35 22.60
N MET A 182 6.31 -1.38 22.83
CA MET A 182 6.24 -2.60 22.03
C MET A 182 4.90 -3.33 22.18
N ILE A 183 4.33 -3.38 23.40
CA ILE A 183 3.00 -3.96 23.64
C ILE A 183 1.91 -3.16 22.91
N GLU A 184 1.99 -1.83 22.95
CA GLU A 184 1.03 -0.94 22.28
C GLU A 184 1.11 -1.06 20.75
N GLU A 185 2.32 -1.13 20.20
CA GLU A 185 2.54 -1.36 18.76
C GLU A 185 2.06 -2.74 18.33
N ALA A 186 2.31 -3.78 19.12
CA ALA A 186 1.82 -5.13 18.86
C ALA A 186 0.29 -5.19 18.88
N LEU A 187 -0.38 -4.56 19.84
CA LEU A 187 -1.85 -4.45 19.88
C LEU A 187 -2.40 -3.68 18.67
N ARG A 188 -1.71 -2.63 18.23
CA ARG A 188 -2.10 -1.86 17.04
C ARG A 188 -1.98 -2.70 15.76
N LEU A 189 -0.91 -3.46 15.62
CA LEU A 189 -0.68 -4.35 14.49
C LEU A 189 -1.70 -5.50 14.47
N ASP A 190 -1.98 -6.12 15.61
CA ASP A 190 -3.02 -7.16 15.74
C ASP A 190 -4.41 -6.61 15.40
N GLY A 191 -4.75 -5.41 15.87
CA GLY A 191 -6.00 -4.73 15.51
C GLY A 191 -6.12 -4.43 14.01
N LYS A 192 -5.02 -4.06 13.34
CA LYS A 192 -4.98 -3.88 11.88
C LYS A 192 -5.15 -5.20 11.14
N LYS A 193 -4.44 -6.27 11.56
CA LYS A 193 -4.58 -7.62 10.98
C LYS A 193 -5.99 -8.17 11.13
N LYS A 194 -6.63 -7.96 12.30
CA LYS A 194 -8.04 -8.33 12.54
C LYS A 194 -9.02 -7.53 11.68
N LYS A 195 -8.82 -6.21 11.51
CA LYS A 195 -9.62 -5.41 10.57
C LYS A 195 -9.44 -5.87 9.13
N TYR A 196 -8.21 -6.19 8.72
CA TYR A 196 -7.91 -6.67 7.38
C TYR A 196 -8.56 -8.04 7.12
N ARG A 197 -8.45 -8.98 8.06
CA ARG A 197 -9.17 -10.27 8.01
C ARG A 197 -10.67 -10.09 7.97
N LYS A 198 -11.24 -9.21 8.80
CA LYS A 198 -12.68 -8.89 8.77
C LYS A 198 -13.13 -8.20 7.47
N GLN A 199 -12.23 -7.51 6.77
CA GLN A 199 -12.47 -6.97 5.43
C GLN A 199 -12.30 -8.02 4.33
N GLN A 200 -11.57 -9.11 4.61
CA GLN A 200 -11.41 -10.27 3.73
C GLN A 200 -12.53 -11.29 3.89
N GLU A 201 -13.07 -11.47 5.10
CA GLU A 201 -14.26 -12.28 5.36
C GLU A 201 -15.42 -11.70 4.54
N VAL A 202 -15.79 -12.43 3.49
CA VAL A 202 -16.88 -12.08 2.59
C VAL A 202 -18.17 -12.08 3.41
N ASP A 203 -18.75 -10.89 3.62
CA ASP A 203 -20.08 -10.77 4.20
C ASP A 203 -21.09 -11.29 3.17
N LEU A 204 -21.39 -12.59 3.25
CA LEU A 204 -22.27 -13.32 2.32
C LEU A 204 -23.72 -12.81 2.31
N LEU A 205 -24.08 -11.91 3.23
CA LEU A 205 -25.41 -11.31 3.35
C LEU A 205 -25.50 -9.89 2.77
N ALA A 206 -24.36 -9.24 2.50
CA ALA A 206 -24.34 -7.94 1.83
C ALA A 206 -24.49 -8.14 0.30
N PRO A 207 -25.14 -7.22 -0.43
CA PRO A 207 -25.32 -7.33 -1.88
C PRO A 207 -23.94 -7.46 -2.54
N ASN A 208 -23.76 -8.49 -3.36
CA ASN A 208 -22.54 -8.88 -4.09
C ASN A 208 -22.02 -7.77 -5.03
N LEU A 209 -21.54 -6.67 -4.47
CA LEU A 209 -20.75 -5.67 -5.15
C LEU A 209 -19.29 -6.09 -4.99
N ASN A 210 -18.66 -6.49 -6.09
CA ASN A 210 -17.23 -6.78 -6.22
C ASN A 210 -16.43 -5.92 -5.24
N ARG A 211 -15.67 -6.57 -4.37
CA ARG A 211 -14.87 -5.96 -3.29
C ARG A 211 -14.09 -4.72 -3.73
N ASP A 212 -13.61 -4.74 -4.97
CA ASP A 212 -12.86 -3.64 -5.60
C ASP A 212 -13.72 -2.39 -5.81
N LYS A 213 -15.01 -2.54 -6.11
CA LYS A 213 -15.95 -1.42 -6.25
C LYS A 213 -16.23 -0.74 -4.91
N VAL A 214 -16.26 -1.50 -3.81
CA VAL A 214 -16.43 -0.95 -2.46
C VAL A 214 -15.14 -0.26 -2.00
N ALA A 215 -13.99 -0.88 -2.22
CA ALA A 215 -12.68 -0.28 -1.95
C ALA A 215 -12.48 1.02 -2.74
N TYR A 216 -12.83 1.00 -4.03
CA TYR A 216 -12.78 2.17 -4.92
C TYR A 216 -13.72 3.28 -4.45
N ARG A 217 -14.97 2.97 -4.08
CA ARG A 217 -15.90 3.96 -3.52
C ARG A 217 -15.38 4.57 -2.21
N ALA A 218 -14.85 3.75 -1.31
CA ALA A 218 -14.29 4.23 -0.05
C ALA A 218 -13.02 5.08 -0.26
N GLN A 219 -12.21 4.77 -1.28
CA GLN A 219 -11.07 5.60 -1.66
C GLN A 219 -11.52 6.93 -2.25
N MET A 220 -12.49 6.92 -3.17
CA MET A 220 -13.09 8.13 -3.73
C MET A 220 -13.69 9.03 -2.65
N GLU A 221 -14.35 8.46 -1.65
CA GLU A 221 -14.91 9.22 -0.53
C GLU A 221 -13.80 9.86 0.34
N ARG A 222 -12.71 9.13 0.62
CA ARG A 222 -11.55 9.69 1.34
C ARG A 222 -10.85 10.79 0.56
N GLU A 223 -10.71 10.63 -0.76
CA GLU A 223 -10.11 11.65 -1.63
C GLU A 223 -11.01 12.88 -1.71
N ALA A 224 -12.33 12.70 -1.80
CA ALA A 224 -13.30 13.80 -1.74
C ALA A 224 -13.21 14.57 -0.41
N GLN A 225 -13.10 13.87 0.73
CA GLN A 225 -12.94 14.50 2.04
C GLN A 225 -11.61 15.26 2.16
N LYS A 226 -10.50 14.70 1.66
CA LYS A 226 -9.20 15.38 1.61
C LYS A 226 -9.26 16.65 0.76
N ASN A 227 -9.88 16.57 -0.41
CA ASN A 227 -10.04 17.71 -1.32
C ASN A 227 -10.92 18.81 -0.69
N ALA A 228 -12.00 18.43 -0.01
CA ALA A 228 -12.85 19.37 0.73
C ALA A 228 -12.07 20.09 1.85
N ALA A 229 -11.27 19.36 2.63
CA ALA A 229 -10.43 19.94 3.68
C ALA A 229 -9.37 20.91 3.12
N LEU A 230 -8.73 20.54 1.99
CA LEU A 230 -7.79 21.41 1.28
C LEU A 230 -8.46 22.68 0.74
N ALA A 231 -9.68 22.57 0.21
CA ALA A 231 -10.43 23.72 -0.28
C ALA A 231 -10.75 24.72 0.84
N VAL A 232 -11.14 24.24 2.02
CA VAL A 232 -11.37 25.09 3.21
C VAL A 232 -10.07 25.78 3.63
N LYS A 233 -8.97 25.03 3.74
CA LYS A 233 -7.67 25.59 4.10
C LYS A 233 -7.18 26.66 3.11
N ASN A 234 -7.38 26.44 1.81
CA ASN A 234 -7.02 27.41 0.78
C ASN A 234 -7.88 28.67 0.85
N ARG A 235 -9.17 28.53 1.14
CA ARG A 235 -10.08 29.65 1.37
C ARG A 235 -9.65 30.50 2.57
N ASP A 236 -9.30 29.87 3.68
CA ASP A 236 -8.84 30.56 4.89
C ASP A 236 -7.50 31.26 4.66
N LYS A 237 -6.57 30.61 3.94
CA LYS A 237 -5.29 31.22 3.56
C LYS A 237 -5.49 32.45 2.68
N ALA A 238 -6.38 32.37 1.69
CA ALA A 238 -6.71 33.50 0.83
C ALA A 238 -7.37 34.66 1.60
N ALA A 239 -8.22 34.36 2.58
CA ALA A 239 -8.83 35.38 3.44
C ALA A 239 -7.80 36.11 4.31
N LEU A 240 -6.84 35.37 4.91
CA LEU A 240 -5.75 35.94 5.68
C LEU A 240 -4.80 36.77 4.83
N GLU A 241 -4.51 36.34 3.60
CA GLU A 241 -3.67 37.08 2.67
C GLU A 241 -4.33 38.39 2.24
N LYS A 242 -5.63 38.37 1.96
CA LYS A 242 -6.41 39.60 1.71
C LYS A 242 -6.35 40.56 2.90
N GLN A 243 -6.53 40.07 4.13
CA GLN A 243 -6.44 40.90 5.33
C GLN A 243 -5.05 41.52 5.49
N ARG A 244 -3.97 40.76 5.21
CA ARG A 244 -2.60 41.28 5.24
C ARG A 244 -2.37 42.33 4.16
N ALA A 245 -2.87 42.13 2.95
CA ALA A 245 -2.77 43.08 1.86
C ALA A 245 -3.50 44.40 2.18
N ASP A 246 -4.71 44.32 2.75
CA ASP A 246 -5.49 45.50 3.17
C ASP A 246 -4.79 46.26 4.30
N GLN A 247 -4.20 45.55 5.28
CA GLN A 247 -3.40 46.18 6.33
C GLN A 247 -2.12 46.83 5.80
N ALA A 248 -1.43 46.18 4.85
CA ALA A 248 -0.23 46.73 4.23
C ALA A 248 -0.55 48.00 3.43
N LYS A 249 -1.66 48.00 2.68
CA LYS A 249 -2.14 49.18 1.94
C LYS A 249 -2.51 50.32 2.88
N ALA A 250 -3.24 50.02 3.96
CA ALA A 250 -3.60 51.02 4.97
C ALA A 250 -2.35 51.62 5.67
N LYS A 251 -1.33 50.81 5.98
CA LYS A 251 -0.05 51.28 6.53
C LYS A 251 0.71 52.15 5.53
N ALA A 252 0.79 51.74 4.26
CA ALA A 252 1.44 52.50 3.21
C ALA A 252 0.76 53.86 2.98
N ASP A 253 -0.57 53.90 2.99
CA ASP A 253 -1.33 55.16 2.86
C ASP A 253 -1.15 56.08 4.08
N LYS A 254 -1.07 55.52 5.30
CA LYS A 254 -0.73 56.29 6.50
C LYS A 254 0.68 56.87 6.42
N GLN A 255 1.68 56.08 6.01
CA GLN A 255 3.05 56.55 5.82
C GLN A 255 3.15 57.64 4.74
N LYS A 256 2.46 57.48 3.61
CA LYS A 256 2.39 58.51 2.56
C LYS A 256 1.75 59.81 3.06
N LYS A 257 0.71 59.73 3.91
CA LYS A 257 0.08 60.91 4.52
C LYS A 257 1.01 61.58 5.55
N ALA A 258 1.66 60.81 6.41
CA ALA A 258 2.63 61.32 7.39
C ALA A 258 3.82 62.02 6.69
N ALA A 259 4.42 61.40 5.67
CA ALA A 259 5.51 61.99 4.90
C ALA A 259 5.10 63.28 4.15
N LYS A 260 3.84 63.39 3.72
CA LYS A 260 3.30 64.64 3.14
C LYS A 260 3.10 65.73 4.20
N GLN A 261 2.78 65.36 5.43
CA GLN A 261 2.62 66.31 6.54
C GLN A 261 3.98 66.83 7.01
N GLU A 262 4.99 65.97 7.14
CA GLU A 262 6.38 66.37 7.47
C GLU A 262 7.02 67.25 6.38
N ARG A 263 6.59 67.14 5.12
CA ARG A 263 7.04 68.05 4.04
C ARG A 263 6.36 69.42 4.06
N ARG A 264 5.26 69.59 4.80
CA ARG A 264 4.46 70.82 4.83
C ARG A 264 4.60 71.60 6.14
N GLY A 265 5.03 70.94 7.22
CA GLY A 265 5.48 71.59 8.45
C GLY A 265 6.95 71.98 8.34
#